data_AF-A0AAJ1K008-F1
#
_entry.id   AF-A0AAJ1K008-F1
#
_cell.length_a   1.000
_cell.length_b   1.000
_cell.length_c   1.000
_cell.angle_alpha   90.00
_cell.angle_beta   90.00
_cell.angle_gamma   90.00
#
_symmetry.space_group_name_H-M   'P 1'
#
loop_
_entity.id
_entity.type
_entity.pdbx_description
1 polymer ?
#
loop_
_entity_poly.entity_id
_entity_poly.type
_entity_poly.pdbx_seq_one_letter_code
_entity_poly.pdbx_strand_id
1 'polypeptide(L)' 'MKILEEPLLLNDLKETLNLLDVDDELLIKRSQKEAAVILSLEKYNKLKAEIYQAKKKD' A
#
# COMPACT_ATOMS: atom_id res chain seq x y z
N MET A 1 -8.68 1.47 3.99
CA MET A 1 -8.13 1.39 2.63
C MET A 1 -8.73 2.50 1.77
N LYS A 2 -7.89 3.37 1.21
CA LYS A 2 -8.24 4.45 0.27
C LYS A 2 -7.95 3.98 -1.16
N ILE A 3 -8.61 4.52 -2.18
CA ILE A 3 -8.45 4.11 -3.60
C ILE A 3 -8.19 5.35 -4.45
N LEU A 4 -7.20 5.28 -5.35
CA LEU A 4 -6.82 6.38 -6.23
C LEU A 4 -6.46 5.86 -7.63
N GLU A 5 -6.71 6.66 -8.67
CA GLU A 5 -6.25 6.38 -10.03
C GLU A 5 -4.78 6.82 -10.20
N GLU A 6 -3.97 6.04 -10.90
CA GLU A 6 -2.53 6.31 -11.12
C GLU A 6 -2.22 7.74 -11.60
N PRO A 7 -3.00 8.36 -12.52
CA PRO A 7 -2.73 9.74 -12.95
C PRO A 7 -2.86 10.79 -11.82
N LEU A 8 -3.80 10.60 -10.89
CA LEU A 8 -3.99 11.52 -9.76
C LEU A 8 -2.84 11.42 -8.77
N LEU A 9 -2.34 10.20 -8.55
CA LEU A 9 -1.15 9.97 -7.73
C LEU A 9 0.09 10.67 -8.31
N LEU A 10 0.28 10.60 -9.63
CA LEU A 10 1.46 11.15 -10.28
C LEU A 10 1.50 12.68 -10.22
N ASN A 11 0.33 13.33 -10.24
CA ASN A 11 0.24 14.78 -10.14
C ASN A 11 0.47 15.26 -8.70
N ASP A 12 -0.08 14.54 -7.71
CA ASP A 12 -0.15 15.00 -6.32
C ASP A 12 0.47 14.00 -5.33
N LEU A 13 1.60 13.39 -5.70
CA LEU A 13 2.23 12.31 -4.93
C LEU A 13 2.52 12.72 -3.48
N LYS A 14 3.10 13.91 -3.27
CA LYS A 14 3.48 14.38 -1.93
C LYS A 14 2.26 14.59 -1.05
N GLU A 15 1.21 15.20 -1.57
CA GLU A 15 -0.03 15.43 -0.83
C GLU A 15 -0.74 14.11 -0.53
N THR A 16 -0.78 13.23 -1.52
CA THR A 16 -1.35 11.88 -1.37
C THR A 16 -0.65 11.10 -0.28
N LEU A 17 0.69 11.14 -0.22
CA LEU A 17 1.47 10.47 0.84
C LEU A 17 1.25 11.11 2.21
N ASN A 18 1.09 12.45 2.29
CA ASN A 18 0.79 13.14 3.55
C ASN A 18 -0.60 12.80 4.11
N LEU A 19 -1.52 12.32 3.27
CA LEU A 19 -2.86 11.90 3.68
C LEU A 19 -2.90 10.45 4.21
N LEU A 20 -1.77 9.73 4.20
CA LEU A 20 -1.68 8.35 4.68
C LEU A 20 -1.05 8.33 6.07
N ASP A 21 -1.83 7.82 7.03
CA ASP A 21 -1.29 7.45 8.34
C ASP A 21 -0.47 6.14 8.25
N VAL A 22 0.30 5.84 9.30
CA VAL A 22 1.18 4.66 9.35
C VAL A 22 0.42 3.34 9.11
N ASP A 23 -0.83 3.27 9.53
CA ASP A 23 -1.70 2.11 9.38
C ASP A 23 -2.59 2.13 8.12
N ASP A 24 -2.52 3.19 7.32
CA ASP A 24 -3.31 3.30 6.10
C ASP A 24 -2.76 2.44 4.95
N GLU A 25 -3.66 2.13 4.03
CA GLU A 25 -3.37 1.49 2.74
C GLU A 25 -4.03 2.31 1.63
N LEU A 26 -3.28 2.53 0.56
CA LEU A 26 -3.75 3.18 -0.65
C LEU A 26 -3.65 2.22 -1.83
N LEU A 27 -4.80 1.85 -2.40
CA LEU A 27 -4.87 1.09 -3.63
C LEU A 27 -4.78 2.03 -4.83
N ILE A 28 -3.79 1.79 -5.69
CA ILE A 28 -3.58 2.49 -6.95
C ILE A 28 -4.15 1.65 -8.08
N LYS A 29 -5.19 2.17 -8.73
CA LYS A 29 -5.73 1.62 -9.97
C LYS A 29 -4.88 2.08 -11.15
N ARG A 30 -4.42 1.12 -11.94
CA ARG A 30 -3.56 1.35 -13.10
C ARG A 30 -4.31 0.88 -14.33
N SER A 31 -4.39 1.73 -15.34
CA SER A 31 -5.24 1.48 -16.52
C SER A 31 -4.74 0.34 -17.41
N GLN A 32 -3.43 0.09 -17.41
CA GLN A 32 -2.78 -0.91 -18.28
C GLN A 32 -1.92 -1.94 -17.53
N LYS A 33 -1.98 -1.95 -16.20
CA LYS A 33 -1.13 -2.80 -15.34
C LYS A 33 -1.91 -3.28 -14.13
N GLU A 34 -1.36 -4.27 -13.43
CA GLU A 34 -1.92 -4.72 -12.16
C GLU A 34 -1.97 -3.59 -11.14
N ALA A 35 -3.05 -3.54 -10.36
CA ALA A 35 -3.19 -2.58 -9.27
C ALA A 35 -2.03 -2.72 -8.27
N ALA A 36 -1.60 -1.59 -7.70
CA ALA A 36 -0.53 -1.56 -6.71
C ALA A 36 -1.07 -1.04 -5.38
N VAL A 37 -0.48 -1.46 -4.26
CA VAL A 37 -0.83 -0.92 -2.94
C VAL A 37 0.37 -0.18 -2.37
N ILE A 38 0.16 1.06 -1.94
CA ILE A 38 1.09 1.80 -1.09
C ILE A 38 0.66 1.58 0.36
N LEU A 39 1.63 1.23 1.19
CA LEU A 39 1.51 1.15 2.65
C LEU A 39 2.84 1.54 3.29
N SER A 40 2.84 1.78 4.61
CA SER A 40 4.06 2.08 5.35
C SER A 40 5.02 0.88 5.36
N LEU A 41 6.33 1.16 5.45
CA LEU A 41 7.35 0.10 5.56
C LEU A 41 7.16 -0.74 6.83
N GLU A 42 6.73 -0.12 7.92
CA GLU A 42 6.45 -0.80 9.19
C GLU A 42 5.32 -1.83 9.02
N LYS A 43 4.19 -1.40 8.43
CA LYS A 43 3.06 -2.29 8.16
C LYS A 43 3.43 -3.43 7.21
N TYR A 44 4.24 -3.15 6.20
CA TYR A 44 4.75 -4.17 5.28
C TYR A 44 5.56 -5.23 6.01
N ASN A 45 6.48 -4.80 6.89
CA ASN A 45 7.32 -5.70 7.65
C ASN A 45 6.53 -6.54 8.66
N LYS A 46 5.51 -5.94 9.30
CA LYS A 46 4.60 -6.64 10.21
C LYS A 46 3.84 -7.76 9.49
N LEU A 47 3.18 -7.42 8.36
CA LEU A 47 2.46 -8.41 7.53
C LEU A 47 3.38 -9.53 7.06
N LYS A 48 4.58 -9.17 6.59
CA LYS A 48 5.59 -10.14 6.18
C LYS A 48 5.94 -11.09 7.32
N ALA A 49 6.21 -10.57 8.52
CA ALA A 49 6.54 -11.38 9.70
C ALA A 49 5.40 -12.33 10.10
N GLU A 50 4.15 -11.85 10.10
CA GLU A 50 2.96 -12.66 10.38
C GLU A 50 2.83 -13.83 9.40
N ILE A 51 3.01 -13.56 8.09
CA ILE A 51 2.98 -14.60 7.06
C ILE A 51 4.10 -15.63 7.27
N TYR A 52 5.32 -15.20 7.60
CA TYR A 52 6.43 -16.13 7.89
C TYR A 52 6.13 -17.00 9.11
N GLN A 53 5.55 -16.44 10.16
CA GLN A 53 5.19 -17.21 11.36
C GLN A 53 4.06 -18.21 11.08
N ALA A 54 3.07 -17.82 10.28
CA ALA A 54 1.99 -18.73 9.87
C ALA A 54 2.54 -19.93 9.08
N LYS A 55 3.40 -19.68 8.08
CA LYS A 55 4.04 -20.73 7.27
C LYS A 55 4.99 -21.64 8.03
N LYS A 56 5.49 -21.22 9.21
CA LYS A 56 6.36 -22.04 10.07
C LYS A 56 5.56 -23.00 10.96
N LYS A 57 4.25 -22.76 11.12
CA LYS A 57 3.36 -23.55 11.97
C LYS A 57 2.60 -24.64 11.21
N ASP A 58 2.62 -24.61 9.88
CA ASP A 58 2.24 -25.72 8.97
C ASP A 58 3.48 -26.58 8.66
#